data_AF-A0A8S3IC72-F1
#
_entry.id   AF-A0A8S3IC72-F1
#
_cell.length_a   1.000
_cell.length_b   1.000
_cell.length_c   1.000
_cell.angle_alpha   90.00
_cell.angle_beta   90.00
_cell.angle_gamma   90.00
#
_symmetry.space_group_name_H-M   'P 1'
#
loop_
_entity.id
_entity.type
_entity.pdbx_description
1 polymer ?
#
loop_
_entity_poly.entity_id
_entity_poly.type
_entity_poly.pdbx_seq_one_letter_code
_entity_poly.pdbx_strand_id
1 'polypeptide(L)'
;MRKSTSFYNHFQYRTTHTCQNHTSKIFLTIAVLSSHERLNEYLPAIFETWLLTATIEIEIIIFLEEQYEGTEEFIEKLFSKSNEHIQSCFYIVKLKHVENEYPPQKKSFYAMKFLYSFYQHRTSWILRLDDNAYVNIPDLVLWL
;
A
#
# COMPACT_ATOMS: atom_id res chain seq x y z
N MET A 1 -25.55 12.50 -17.21
CA MET A 1 -24.21 13.09 -16.97
C MET A 1 -23.15 12.00 -17.17
N ARG A 2 -22.55 11.88 -18.36
CA ARG A 2 -21.44 10.93 -18.59
C ARG A 2 -20.16 11.59 -18.11
N LYS A 3 -19.47 10.99 -17.12
CA LYS A 3 -18.02 11.12 -16.86
C LYS A 3 -17.66 10.15 -15.72
N SER A 4 -17.21 8.95 -16.09
CA SER A 4 -16.34 8.16 -15.21
C SER A 4 -15.32 7.47 -16.08
N THR A 5 -14.36 8.24 -16.59
CA THR A 5 -13.04 7.71 -16.88
C THR A 5 -12.44 7.37 -15.51
N SER A 6 -12.55 6.11 -15.09
CA SER A 6 -12.07 5.67 -13.78
C SER A 6 -10.59 6.01 -13.63
N PHE A 7 -10.27 7.00 -12.77
CA PHE A 7 -8.92 7.54 -12.52
C PHE A 7 -7.92 6.48 -12.00
N TYR A 8 -8.45 5.39 -11.48
CA TYR A 8 -7.76 4.20 -10.98
C TYR A 8 -8.72 3.02 -11.15
N ASN A 9 -8.21 1.79 -11.19
CA ASN A 9 -9.06 0.61 -10.97
C ASN A 9 -9.11 0.33 -9.45
N HIS A 10 -10.25 -0.11 -8.91
CA HIS A 10 -10.34 -0.49 -7.49
C HIS A 10 -9.55 -1.79 -7.26
N PHE A 11 -8.32 -1.64 -6.75
CA PHE A 11 -7.25 -2.65 -6.62
C PHE A 11 -6.88 -3.33 -7.95
N GLN A 12 -5.65 -3.13 -8.40
CA GLN A 12 -5.13 -3.87 -9.57
C GLN A 12 -4.48 -5.18 -9.17
N TYR A 13 -3.87 -5.20 -7.99
CA TYR A 13 -3.35 -6.42 -7.38
C TYR A 13 -3.71 -6.45 -5.90
N ARG A 14 -3.98 -7.66 -5.42
CA ARG A 14 -4.28 -8.01 -4.03
C ARG A 14 -3.59 -9.33 -3.73
N THR A 15 -2.81 -9.38 -2.67
CA THR A 15 -2.19 -10.64 -2.21
C THR A 15 -3.26 -11.64 -1.78
N THR A 16 -3.46 -12.71 -2.55
CA THR A 16 -4.52 -13.70 -2.30
C THR A 16 -4.29 -14.53 -1.04
N HIS A 17 -3.04 -14.73 -0.63
CA HIS A 17 -2.66 -15.61 0.47
C HIS A 17 -2.72 -14.95 1.87
N THR A 18 -2.53 -13.64 1.96
CA THR A 18 -2.58 -12.88 3.23
C THR A 18 -3.86 -12.06 3.39
N CYS A 19 -4.48 -11.73 2.25
CA CYS A 19 -5.86 -11.31 1.97
C CYS A 19 -7.04 -11.94 2.74
N GLN A 20 -7.17 -11.86 4.06
CA GLN A 20 -8.40 -12.34 4.72
C GLN A 20 -9.60 -11.39 4.51
N ASN A 21 -10.81 -11.94 4.48
CA ASN A 21 -12.04 -11.13 4.50
C ASN A 21 -12.35 -10.78 5.96
N HIS A 22 -11.96 -9.58 6.39
CA HIS A 22 -12.21 -9.14 7.75
C HIS A 22 -13.71 -8.92 7.99
N THR A 23 -14.20 -9.49 9.09
CA THR A 23 -15.55 -9.21 9.62
C THR A 23 -15.56 -7.93 10.44
N SER A 24 -14.39 -7.50 10.94
CA SER A 24 -14.17 -6.26 11.67
C SER A 24 -13.41 -5.23 10.83
N LYS A 25 -13.53 -3.97 11.23
CA LYS A 25 -12.80 -2.85 10.63
C LYS A 25 -11.30 -3.01 10.89
N ILE A 26 -10.46 -2.82 9.86
CA ILE A 26 -8.99 -2.84 10.03
C ILE A 26 -8.58 -1.68 10.94
N PHE A 27 -7.61 -1.90 11.83
CA PHE A 27 -7.18 -0.85 12.74
C PHE A 27 -6.34 0.21 12.01
N LEU A 28 -5.28 -0.21 11.32
CA LEU A 28 -4.35 0.67 10.62
C LEU A 28 -4.15 0.25 9.17
N THR A 29 -4.37 1.18 8.25
CA THR A 29 -3.96 1.08 6.85
C THR A 29 -2.79 2.03 6.58
N ILE A 30 -1.72 1.51 5.98
CA ILE A 30 -0.54 2.28 5.61
C ILE A 30 -0.50 2.46 4.09
N ALA A 31 -0.61 3.70 3.65
CA ALA A 31 -0.58 4.11 2.26
C ALA A 31 0.82 4.60 1.87
N VAL A 32 1.54 3.80 1.11
CA VAL A 32 2.90 4.09 0.66
C VAL A 32 2.87 4.67 -0.75
N LEU A 33 3.49 5.83 -0.95
CA LEU A 33 3.78 6.35 -2.28
C LEU A 33 5.16 5.85 -2.72
N SER A 34 5.21 5.12 -3.82
CA SER A 34 6.44 4.58 -4.40
C SER A 34 6.50 4.85 -5.89
N SER A 35 7.63 4.52 -6.51
CA SER A 35 7.76 4.31 -7.95
C SER A 35 8.13 2.86 -8.25
N HIS A 36 7.99 2.45 -9.51
CA HIS A 36 8.40 1.11 -9.95
C HIS A 36 9.91 0.90 -9.83
N GLU A 37 10.69 1.92 -10.18
CA GLU A 37 12.16 1.89 -10.10
C GLU A 37 12.67 1.63 -8.68
N ARG A 38 11.92 2.13 -7.68
CA ARG A 38 12.30 2.10 -6.27
C ARG A 38 11.70 0.92 -5.52
N LEU A 39 10.66 0.28 -6.06
CA LEU A 39 9.95 -0.78 -5.37
C LEU A 39 10.85 -1.96 -5.00
N ASN A 40 11.79 -2.33 -5.89
CA ASN A 40 12.71 -3.44 -5.66
C ASN A 40 13.69 -3.20 -4.50
N GLU A 41 13.93 -1.95 -4.15
CA GLU A 41 14.83 -1.57 -3.06
C GLU A 41 14.07 -1.40 -1.75
N TYR A 42 12.98 -0.61 -1.77
CA TYR A 42 12.31 -0.20 -0.54
C TYR A 42 11.27 -1.20 -0.04
N LEU A 43 10.63 -1.97 -0.93
CA LEU A 43 9.65 -2.94 -0.47
C LEU A 43 10.29 -4.06 0.37
N PRO A 44 11.41 -4.69 -0.03
CA PRO A 44 12.12 -5.62 0.84
C PRO A 44 12.55 -4.97 2.16
N ALA A 45 13.03 -3.73 2.13
CA ALA A 45 13.44 -3.02 3.35
C ALA A 45 12.27 -2.82 4.33
N ILE A 46 11.07 -2.47 3.84
CA ILE A 46 9.86 -2.38 4.67
C ILE A 46 9.55 -3.74 5.32
N PHE A 47 9.62 -4.82 4.52
CA PHE A 47 9.32 -6.18 4.97
C PHE A 47 10.31 -6.67 6.01
N GLU A 48 11.59 -6.45 5.80
CA GLU A 48 12.69 -6.96 6.63
C GLU A 48 12.94 -6.10 7.88
N THR A 49 12.24 -4.98 8.03
CA THR A 49 12.43 -4.06 9.16
C THR A 49 11.15 -3.85 9.94
N TRP A 50 10.46 -2.72 9.74
CA TRP A 50 9.39 -2.30 10.62
C TRP A 50 8.15 -3.17 10.52
N LEU A 51 7.88 -3.80 9.37
CA LEU A 51 6.74 -4.71 9.25
C LEU A 51 6.90 -5.96 10.13
N LEU A 52 8.13 -6.45 10.35
CA LEU A 52 8.38 -7.58 11.28
C LEU A 52 8.05 -7.23 12.72
N THR A 53 8.12 -5.95 13.06
CA THR A 53 7.82 -5.45 14.42
C THR A 53 6.34 -5.18 14.64
N ALA A 54 5.49 -5.38 13.63
CA ALA A 54 4.06 -5.12 13.73
C ALA A 54 3.40 -6.05 14.77
N THR A 55 2.76 -5.46 15.78
CA THR A 55 2.02 -6.18 16.83
C THR A 55 0.52 -6.30 16.55
N ILE A 56 0.06 -5.68 15.46
CA ILE A 56 -1.33 -5.65 15.01
C ILE A 56 -1.41 -6.06 13.55
N GLU A 57 -2.61 -6.45 13.12
CA GLU A 57 -2.89 -6.62 11.70
C GLU A 57 -2.88 -5.27 10.98
N ILE A 58 -2.07 -5.19 9.93
CA ILE A 58 -1.89 -3.98 9.12
C ILE A 58 -2.21 -4.29 7.67
N GLU A 59 -2.85 -3.33 7.03
CA GLU A 59 -3.04 -3.32 5.61
C GLU A 59 -2.10 -2.32 4.95
N ILE A 60 -1.42 -2.72 3.87
CA ILE A 60 -0.51 -1.85 3.13
C ILE A 60 -1.05 -1.65 1.71
N ILE A 61 -1.13 -0.38 1.31
CA ILE A 61 -1.51 0.03 -0.05
C ILE A 61 -0.32 0.73 -0.68
N ILE A 62 0.16 0.22 -1.81
CA ILE A 62 1.25 0.80 -2.57
C ILE A 62 0.66 1.52 -3.78
N PHE A 63 0.90 2.83 -3.85
CA PHE A 63 0.51 3.66 -4.98
C PHE A 63 1.68 3.82 -5.94
N LEU A 64 1.44 3.46 -7.20
CA LEU A 64 2.43 3.49 -8.28
C LEU A 64 1.91 4.26 -9.49
N GLU A 65 2.80 4.70 -10.36
CA GLU A 65 2.46 5.19 -11.71
C GLU A 65 1.88 4.07 -12.60
N GLU A 66 1.15 4.45 -13.65
CA GLU A 66 0.36 3.54 -14.50
C GLU A 66 1.18 2.43 -15.17
N GLN A 67 2.41 2.74 -15.57
CA GLN A 67 3.16 1.91 -16.51
C GLN A 67 4.24 1.08 -15.83
N TYR A 68 3.93 -0.19 -15.54
CA TYR A 68 4.95 -1.24 -15.36
C TYR A 68 4.32 -2.63 -15.36
N GLU A 69 4.92 -3.53 -16.14
CA GLU A 69 4.68 -4.97 -16.12
C GLU A 69 5.68 -5.64 -15.17
N GLY A 70 5.27 -6.68 -14.44
CA GLY A 70 6.15 -7.45 -13.54
C GLY A 70 6.12 -7.04 -12.06
N THR A 71 5.43 -5.97 -11.67
CA THR A 71 5.24 -5.60 -10.25
C THR A 71 4.60 -6.74 -9.44
N GLU A 72 3.62 -7.41 -10.03
CA GLU A 72 2.81 -8.44 -9.39
C GLU A 72 3.65 -9.69 -9.13
N GLU A 73 4.38 -10.17 -10.15
CA GLU A 73 5.31 -11.29 -10.03
C GLU A 73 6.41 -11.01 -9.01
N PHE A 74 6.97 -9.79 -8.99
CA PHE A 74 7.96 -9.40 -7.98
C PHE A 74 7.41 -9.52 -6.56
N ILE A 75 6.18 -9.03 -6.33
CA ILE A 75 5.55 -9.06 -5.02
C ILE A 75 5.21 -10.49 -4.61
N GLU A 76 4.63 -11.31 -5.50
CA GLU A 76 4.39 -12.73 -5.23
C GLU A 76 5.68 -13.47 -4.87
N LYS A 77 6.77 -13.16 -5.58
CA LYS A 77 8.10 -13.72 -5.28
C LYS A 77 8.65 -13.24 -3.93
N LEU A 78 8.39 -11.99 -3.55
CA LEU A 78 8.78 -11.45 -2.25
C LEU A 78 8.04 -12.18 -1.11
N PHE A 79 6.72 -12.34 -1.23
CA PHE A 79 5.89 -13.04 -0.25
C PHE A 79 6.17 -14.54 -0.13
N SER A 80 6.44 -15.21 -1.26
CA SER A 80 6.78 -16.63 -1.23
C SER A 80 8.13 -16.91 -0.58
N LYS A 81 9.02 -15.92 -0.51
CA LYS A 81 10.34 -16.02 0.14
C LYS A 81 10.33 -15.59 1.61
N SER A 82 9.36 -14.81 2.06
CA SER A 82 9.30 -14.40 3.46
C SER A 82 8.97 -15.61 4.33
N ASN A 83 9.96 -16.14 5.05
CA ASN A 83 9.84 -17.29 5.95
C ASN A 83 9.09 -16.98 7.26
N GLU A 84 8.68 -15.72 7.47
CA GLU A 84 8.01 -15.28 8.69
C GLU A 84 6.51 -15.04 8.45
N HIS A 85 5.70 -15.21 9.50
CA HIS A 85 4.25 -14.97 9.49
C HIS A 85 3.93 -13.47 9.36
N ILE A 86 4.17 -12.89 8.19
CA ILE A 86 3.69 -11.54 7.87
C ILE A 86 2.16 -11.61 7.72
N GLN A 87 1.46 -11.27 8.80
CA GLN A 87 0.00 -11.12 8.82
C GLN A 87 -0.38 -9.72 8.32
N SER A 88 -0.03 -9.43 7.06
CA SER A 88 -0.36 -8.14 6.44
C SER A 88 -0.87 -8.30 5.02
N CYS A 89 -1.92 -7.54 4.74
CA CYS A 89 -2.62 -7.55 3.46
C CYS A 89 -2.03 -6.48 2.56
N PHE A 90 -1.65 -6.83 1.33
CA PHE A 90 -1.05 -5.88 0.39
C PHE A 90 -1.91 -5.64 -0.84
N TYR A 91 -2.00 -4.36 -1.20
CA TYR A 91 -2.75 -3.88 -2.34
C TYR A 91 -1.87 -2.97 -3.19
N ILE A 92 -1.97 -3.12 -4.52
CA ILE A 92 -1.33 -2.21 -5.45
C ILE A 92 -2.40 -1.43 -6.20
N VAL A 93 -2.17 -0.12 -6.28
CA VAL A 93 -2.98 0.81 -7.03
C VAL A 93 -2.07 1.56 -7.99
N LYS A 94 -2.08 1.20 -9.28
CA LYS A 94 -1.47 2.03 -10.31
C LYS A 94 -2.44 3.16 -10.67
N LEU A 95 -1.94 4.38 -10.60
CA LEU A 95 -2.68 5.60 -10.79
C LEU A 95 -2.60 6.02 -12.26
N LYS A 96 -3.75 6.10 -12.94
CA LYS A 96 -3.78 6.40 -14.37
C LYS A 96 -3.35 7.83 -14.64
N HIS A 97 -2.57 8.01 -15.71
CA HIS A 97 -2.01 9.29 -16.11
C HIS A 97 -1.16 9.96 -15.02
N VAL A 98 -0.64 9.21 -14.06
CA VAL A 98 0.33 9.71 -13.08
C VAL A 98 1.70 9.23 -13.51
N GLU A 99 2.63 10.16 -13.63
CA GLU A 99 4.04 9.91 -13.94
C GLU A 99 4.88 9.93 -12.67
N ASN A 100 6.10 9.40 -12.75
CA ASN A 100 7.05 9.40 -11.65
C ASN A 100 7.80 10.74 -11.59
N GLU A 101 7.12 11.79 -11.16
CA GLU A 101 7.69 13.15 -11.02
C GLU A 101 7.86 13.53 -9.55
N TYR A 102 8.95 14.27 -9.26
CA TYR A 102 9.18 14.89 -7.96
C TYR A 102 9.10 16.43 -8.07
N PRO A 103 8.32 17.11 -7.20
CA PRO A 103 7.55 16.57 -6.08
C PRO A 103 6.28 15.80 -6.51
N PRO A 104 5.87 14.74 -5.78
CA PRO A 104 4.83 13.81 -6.22
C PRO A 104 3.41 14.36 -5.95
N GLN A 105 3.12 15.58 -6.38
CA GLN A 105 1.85 16.26 -6.08
C GLN A 105 0.65 15.49 -6.63
N LYS A 106 0.66 15.16 -7.92
CA LYS A 106 -0.44 14.46 -8.58
C LYS A 106 -0.70 13.08 -7.97
N LYS A 107 0.37 12.31 -7.72
CA LYS A 107 0.34 11.01 -7.05
C LYS A 107 -0.29 11.11 -5.66
N SER A 108 0.13 12.11 -4.86
CA SER A 108 -0.39 12.36 -3.51
C SER A 108 -1.89 12.68 -3.51
N PHE A 109 -2.34 13.57 -4.39
CA PHE A 109 -3.78 13.91 -4.49
C PHE A 109 -4.63 12.71 -4.90
N TYR A 110 -4.13 11.90 -5.84
CA TYR A 110 -4.85 10.72 -6.30
C TYR A 110 -4.91 9.63 -5.23
N ALA A 111 -3.83 9.42 -4.48
CA ALA A 111 -3.82 8.51 -3.33
C ALA A 111 -4.83 8.95 -2.27
N MET A 112 -4.86 10.24 -1.89
CA MET A 112 -5.84 10.75 -0.92
C MET A 112 -7.28 10.60 -1.42
N LYS A 113 -7.54 10.88 -2.69
CA LYS A 113 -8.87 10.67 -3.29
C LYS A 113 -9.27 9.19 -3.25
N PHE A 114 -8.34 8.27 -3.53
CA PHE A 114 -8.59 6.84 -3.46
C PHE A 114 -8.92 6.40 -2.02
N LEU A 115 -8.11 6.81 -1.05
CA LEU A 115 -8.29 6.50 0.37
C LEU A 115 -9.65 7.03 0.88
N TYR A 116 -10.02 8.26 0.51
CA TYR A 116 -11.33 8.80 0.83
C TYR A 116 -12.47 7.96 0.22
N SER A 117 -12.34 7.59 -1.05
CA SER A 117 -13.41 6.90 -1.79
C SER A 117 -13.66 5.48 -1.29
N PHE A 118 -12.61 4.78 -0.86
CA PHE A 118 -12.69 3.34 -0.56
C PHE A 118 -12.40 2.96 0.88
N TYR A 119 -11.64 3.77 1.61
CA TYR A 119 -11.11 3.41 2.93
C TYR A 119 -11.72 4.19 4.09
N GLN A 120 -12.48 5.26 3.83
CA GLN A 120 -13.13 6.09 4.87
C GLN A 120 -13.90 5.28 5.94
N HIS A 121 -14.47 4.14 5.57
CA HIS A 121 -15.24 3.28 6.50
C HIS A 121 -14.63 1.89 6.70
N ARG A 122 -13.50 1.57 6.04
CA ARG A 122 -12.87 0.24 6.10
C ARG A 122 -11.76 0.15 7.14
N THR A 123 -11.14 1.27 7.48
CA THR A 123 -10.00 1.34 8.39
C THR A 123 -10.13 2.47 9.41
N SER A 124 -9.64 2.26 10.62
CA SER A 124 -9.79 3.24 11.71
C SER A 124 -8.79 4.37 11.57
N TRP A 125 -7.56 4.03 11.21
CA TRP A 125 -6.47 4.96 11.01
C TRP A 125 -5.82 4.76 9.64
N ILE A 126 -5.42 5.87 9.03
CA ILE A 126 -4.68 5.88 7.77
C ILE A 126 -3.38 6.63 8.00
N LEU A 127 -2.27 5.94 7.77
CA LEU A 127 -0.94 6.55 7.74
C LEU A 127 -0.46 6.63 6.29
N ARG A 128 -0.22 7.83 5.76
CA ARG A 128 0.39 8.01 4.44
C ARG A 128 1.90 8.26 4.58
N LEU A 129 2.70 7.55 3.79
CA LEU A 129 4.17 7.59 3.82
C LEU A 129 4.75 7.68 2.41
N ASP A 130 6.01 8.09 2.35
CA ASP A 130 6.90 7.79 1.23
C ASP A 130 7.58 6.42 1.46
N ASP A 131 7.98 5.77 0.38
CA ASP A 131 8.62 4.44 0.37
C ASP A 131 9.95 4.34 1.15
N ASN A 132 10.67 5.43 1.38
CA ASN A 132 11.90 5.47 2.17
C ASN A 132 11.71 5.80 3.65
N ALA A 133 10.47 5.88 4.12
CA ALA A 133 10.18 6.15 5.52
C ALA A 133 10.32 4.88 6.38
N TYR A 134 10.84 5.06 7.60
CA TYR A 134 10.80 4.04 8.65
C TYR A 134 9.70 4.39 9.66
N VAL A 135 8.98 3.38 10.14
CA VAL A 135 7.92 3.55 11.14
C VAL A 135 8.14 2.59 12.30
N ASN A 136 8.21 3.11 13.53
CA ASN A 136 8.11 2.24 14.70
C ASN A 136 6.62 1.94 14.96
N ILE A 137 6.13 0.82 14.45
CA ILE A 137 4.71 0.43 14.58
C ILE A 137 4.30 0.26 16.05
N PRO A 138 5.02 -0.49 16.90
CA PRO A 138 4.66 -0.64 18.31
C PRO A 138 4.43 0.70 19.02
N ASP A 139 5.33 1.67 18.81
CA ASP A 139 5.20 2.98 19.43
C ASP A 139 4.06 3.79 18.81
N LEU A 140 3.91 3.77 17.48
CA LEU A 140 2.85 4.48 16.77
C LEU A 140 1.46 4.07 17.26
N VAL A 141 1.23 2.77 17.45
CA VAL A 141 -0.07 2.22 17.86
C VAL A 141 -0.50 2.74 19.23
N LEU A 142 0.44 3.10 20.12
CA LEU A 142 0.11 3.68 21.43
C LEU A 142 -0.49 5.09 21.34
N TRP A 143 -0.33 5.77 20.20
CA TRP A 143 -0.80 7.14 19.97
C TRP A 143 -2.05 7.25 19.08
N LEU A 144 -2.52 6.12 18.54
CA LEU A 144 -3.69 6.02 17.65
C LEU A 144 -4.88 5.41 18.40
#